data_AF-G5HB64-F1
#
_entry.id   AF-G5HB64-F1
#
_cell.length_a   1.000
_cell.length_b   1.000
_cell.length_c   1.000
_cell.angle_alpha   90.00
_cell.angle_beta   90.00
_cell.angle_gamma   90.00
#
_symmetry.space_group_name_H-M   'P 1'
#
loop_
_entity.id
_entity.type
_entity.pdbx_description
1 polymer ?
#
loop_
_entity_poly.entity_id
_entity_poly.type
_entity_poly.pdbx_seq_one_letter_code
_entity_poly.pdbx_strand_id
1 'polypeptide(L)'
;MDKRTLIGLIVIGAILFGFTWYNSSIQEKLAQEPQTTTQQAASEAVEVPAADASVTVMDSASGSAAAQLEQHIGVSLFKATEGTEKHYEIENDLMKVTFSNKGGRVASVVLKDYKTYNGSPLVLFPDSAAVFDLSFFVKQQFNNIQINTGDYYFVADSTTDLVFGANETEKSFTMRLDVDSAAHVDFVYKIYKDNYMIDFDVRFVGMERLLAQNQSDLEIIWQNVGMQNEKGFDNENNYTTIAYKYPGDESIEQLGMSKEAKSETINSKLKWVAFKQQFFSSILVSQNDFQNGTVEYTTFQPGEGKIKTFKAKLSVPFSPQLTEYNFNFYFGPNKFSVLKKYGDLHFERLIPLGGWIVGWINRWLVIPTFDTLGKHIANYGIIILLLTIILKILISPLTYKSYLSTAKMRLLKPEVDKLNEKYPNQADAMKKQQAMMALYKSAGVNPMGGCIPLLIQFPILIAMFRFFPASIELRGEHFLWADDLSSYDSILQLPFNIPFYGSHVSLFALLMAVSVYVSSRINYAQTAGSAPQMAGMKFMMLYLMPIMLLLWFNNYSSGLSYYYLLSNIITIGQTYGFRYIVNEDKLHQRMKENAKKPQKKSKWQQRYEEMVKLQQQQAAAKAKRK
;
A
#
# COMPACT_ATOMS: atom_id res chain seq x y z
N MET A 1 5.80 18.08 -44.52
CA MET A 1 5.45 17.89 -43.10
C MET A 1 4.73 19.14 -42.62
N ASP A 2 3.52 19.00 -42.08
CA ASP A 2 2.68 20.13 -41.67
C ASP A 2 3.30 20.84 -40.44
N LYS A 3 3.23 22.18 -40.37
CA LYS A 3 3.89 22.95 -39.29
C LYS A 3 3.39 22.55 -37.90
N ARG A 4 2.14 22.07 -37.81
CA ARG A 4 1.54 21.57 -36.58
C ARG A 4 2.06 20.18 -36.19
N THR A 5 2.39 19.33 -37.16
CA THR A 5 3.05 18.04 -36.93
C THR A 5 4.50 18.22 -36.54
N LEU A 6 5.19 19.21 -37.11
CA LEU A 6 6.55 19.59 -36.70
C LEU A 6 6.57 20.14 -35.27
N ILE A 7 5.61 21.01 -34.90
CA ILE A 7 5.48 21.50 -33.52
C ILE A 7 5.13 20.36 -32.55
N GLY A 8 4.24 19.43 -32.94
CA GLY A 8 3.92 18.25 -32.13
C GLY A 8 5.12 17.35 -31.89
N LEU A 9 5.94 17.10 -32.92
CA LEU A 9 7.19 16.33 -32.80
C LEU A 9 8.26 17.08 -31.98
N ILE A 10 8.33 18.40 -32.08
CA ILE A 10 9.25 19.21 -31.25
C ILE A 10 8.80 19.21 -29.78
N VAL A 11 7.49 19.26 -29.50
CA VAL A 11 6.97 19.18 -28.13
C VAL A 11 7.15 17.79 -27.53
N ILE A 12 6.89 16.73 -28.31
CA ILE A 12 7.15 15.35 -27.87
C ILE A 12 8.65 15.13 -27.69
N GLY A 13 9.48 15.66 -28.59
CA GLY A 13 10.94 15.63 -28.46
C GLY A 13 11.44 16.39 -27.24
N ALA A 14 10.86 17.54 -26.91
CA ALA A 14 11.20 18.31 -25.72
C ALA A 14 10.74 17.64 -24.42
N ILE A 15 9.58 16.95 -24.44
CA ILE A 15 9.08 16.17 -23.30
C ILE A 15 9.96 14.92 -23.10
N LEU A 16 10.31 14.22 -24.17
CA LEU A 16 11.17 13.04 -24.11
C LEU A 16 12.60 13.43 -23.71
N PHE A 17 13.15 14.51 -24.27
CA PHE A 17 14.47 15.03 -23.90
C PHE A 17 14.48 15.57 -22.46
N GLY A 18 13.43 16.27 -22.03
CA GLY A 18 13.27 16.69 -20.64
C GLY A 18 13.15 15.51 -19.68
N PHE A 19 12.46 14.44 -20.08
CA PHE A 19 12.32 13.21 -19.30
C PHE A 19 13.62 12.40 -19.26
N THR A 20 14.37 12.29 -20.37
CA THR A 20 15.67 11.61 -20.40
C THR A 20 16.76 12.43 -19.71
N TRP A 21 16.76 13.76 -19.83
CA TRP A 21 17.70 14.64 -19.12
C TRP A 21 17.42 14.66 -17.62
N TYR A 22 16.15 14.66 -17.21
CA TYR A 22 15.75 14.52 -15.81
C TYR A 22 16.20 13.16 -15.26
N ASN A 23 15.96 12.06 -15.98
CA ASN A 23 16.44 10.73 -15.56
C ASN A 23 17.97 10.58 -15.60
N SER A 24 18.66 11.19 -16.57
CA SER A 24 20.13 11.12 -16.64
C SER A 24 20.77 11.96 -15.54
N SER A 25 20.17 13.09 -15.14
CA SER A 25 20.65 13.88 -14.00
C SER A 25 20.45 13.18 -12.65
N ILE A 26 19.43 12.31 -12.55
CA ILE A 26 19.25 11.41 -11.39
C ILE A 26 20.32 10.31 -11.42
N GLN A 27 20.65 9.75 -12.59
CA GLN A 27 21.75 8.78 -12.70
C GLN A 27 23.14 9.41 -12.48
N GLU A 28 23.39 10.63 -12.91
CA GLU A 28 24.66 11.34 -12.63
C GLU A 28 24.81 11.65 -11.13
N LYS A 29 23.70 12.00 -10.44
CA LYS A 29 23.69 12.16 -8.98
C LYS A 29 23.86 10.84 -8.23
N LEU A 30 23.44 9.71 -8.80
CA LEU A 30 23.69 8.37 -8.25
C LEU A 30 25.10 7.83 -8.60
N ALA A 31 25.72 8.34 -9.67
CA ALA A 31 27.06 7.94 -10.10
C ALA A 31 28.19 8.81 -9.51
N GLN A 32 27.86 9.91 -8.81
CA GLN A 32 28.84 10.84 -8.22
C GLN A 32 28.96 10.75 -6.69
N GLU A 33 28.38 9.75 -6.02
CA GLU A 33 28.86 9.36 -4.68
C GLU A 33 30.11 8.44 -4.80
N PRO A 34 31.16 8.66 -4.01
CA PRO A 34 32.53 8.51 -4.49
C PRO A 34 33.05 7.07 -4.45
N GLN A 35 33.64 6.65 -5.57
CA GLN A 35 34.52 5.48 -5.73
C GLN A 35 35.87 5.60 -4.97
N THR A 36 35.91 6.19 -3.78
CA THR A 36 37.17 6.45 -3.04
C THR A 36 37.47 5.43 -1.94
N THR A 37 36.95 4.19 -2.02
CA THR A 37 37.28 3.15 -1.02
C THR A 37 37.81 1.85 -1.62
N THR A 38 37.76 1.65 -2.93
CA THR A 38 38.13 0.35 -3.54
C THR A 38 39.52 0.31 -4.19
N GLN A 39 40.33 1.36 -4.06
CA GLN A 39 41.72 1.37 -4.57
C GLN A 39 42.82 1.36 -3.51
N GLN A 40 42.48 1.33 -2.21
CA GLN A 40 43.47 1.20 -1.13
C GLN A 40 43.53 -0.18 -0.46
N ALA A 41 42.72 -1.16 -0.91
CA ALA A 41 42.70 -2.51 -0.33
C ALA A 41 43.51 -3.56 -1.12
N ALA A 42 44.21 -3.17 -2.20
CA ALA A 42 44.87 -4.12 -3.11
C ALA A 42 46.40 -4.00 -3.19
N SER A 43 47.03 -3.20 -2.32
CA SER A 43 48.49 -3.02 -2.33
C SER A 43 49.07 -3.03 -0.92
N GLU A 44 48.96 -4.16 -0.24
CA GLU A 44 49.86 -4.53 0.87
C GLU A 44 49.74 -6.04 1.11
N ALA A 45 50.32 -6.82 0.19
CA ALA A 45 50.68 -8.21 0.42
C ALA A 45 52.20 -8.32 0.23
N VAL A 46 52.93 -8.39 1.35
CA VAL A 46 54.35 -8.76 1.39
C VAL A 46 54.51 -9.85 2.45
N GLU A 47 55.17 -10.92 2.03
CA GLU A 47 55.57 -12.14 2.75
C GLU A 47 56.40 -11.88 4.02
N VAL A 48 56.22 -12.72 5.05
CA VAL A 48 57.32 -13.33 5.85
C VAL A 48 56.82 -14.62 6.55
N PRO A 49 57.69 -15.53 7.06
CA PRO A 49 57.69 -16.94 6.69
C PRO A 49 57.19 -17.88 7.80
N ALA A 50 57.08 -19.15 7.44
CA ALA A 50 56.81 -20.27 8.33
C ALA A 50 57.81 -20.38 9.50
N ALA A 51 57.27 -20.61 10.70
CA ALA A 51 58.00 -21.21 11.81
C ALA A 51 57.07 -22.18 12.56
N ASP A 52 57.50 -23.42 12.63
CA ASP A 52 57.01 -24.50 13.49
C ASP A 52 57.02 -24.08 14.97
N ALA A 53 55.94 -24.37 15.70
CA ALA A 53 55.98 -24.67 17.13
C ALA A 53 54.62 -25.26 17.60
N SER A 54 54.61 -26.60 17.70
CA SER A 54 54.07 -27.39 18.82
C SER A 54 53.00 -26.80 19.75
N VAL A 55 51.88 -27.51 19.76
CA VAL A 55 50.92 -27.81 20.85
C VAL A 55 51.35 -27.39 22.28
N THR A 56 50.35 -26.86 23.01
CA THR A 56 50.09 -26.93 24.48
C THR A 56 50.10 -25.57 25.20
N VAL A 57 49.04 -24.75 25.08
CA VAL A 57 48.44 -23.98 26.20
C VAL A 57 46.99 -23.65 25.85
N MET A 58 46.03 -24.37 26.42
CA MET A 58 44.60 -24.15 26.24
C MET A 58 43.99 -24.09 27.64
N ASP A 59 44.09 -22.92 28.29
CA ASP A 59 43.20 -22.49 29.40
C ASP A 59 43.44 -21.03 29.87
N SER A 60 44.65 -20.48 29.69
CA SER A 60 45.01 -19.20 30.37
C SER A 60 44.66 -17.91 29.61
N ALA A 61 44.28 -17.95 28.33
CA ALA A 61 44.01 -16.77 27.51
C ALA A 61 42.60 -16.18 27.70
N SER A 62 41.63 -17.02 28.10
CA SER A 62 40.23 -16.62 28.33
C SER A 62 40.10 -15.72 29.57
N GLY A 63 40.90 -16.00 30.61
CA GLY A 63 40.90 -15.23 31.85
C GLY A 63 41.47 -13.82 31.70
N SER A 64 42.46 -13.60 30.82
CA SER A 64 43.02 -12.26 30.59
C SER A 64 42.10 -11.37 29.76
N ALA A 65 41.38 -11.93 28.78
CA ALA A 65 40.44 -11.18 27.95
C ALA A 65 39.18 -10.77 28.74
N ALA A 66 38.65 -11.65 29.58
CA ALA A 66 37.53 -11.34 30.47
C ALA A 66 37.90 -10.26 31.50
N ALA A 67 39.07 -10.35 32.12
CA ALA A 67 39.55 -9.34 33.07
C ALA A 67 39.79 -7.97 32.40
N GLN A 68 40.26 -7.95 31.15
CA GLN A 68 40.40 -6.72 30.37
C GLN A 68 39.05 -6.10 30.01
N LEU A 69 38.06 -6.92 29.66
CA LEU A 69 36.70 -6.46 29.39
C LEU A 69 36.04 -5.92 30.65
N GLU A 70 36.13 -6.62 31.78
CA GLU A 70 35.61 -6.19 33.07
C GLU A 70 36.22 -4.85 33.51
N GLN A 71 37.54 -4.68 33.35
CA GLN A 71 38.20 -3.41 33.62
C GLN A 71 37.71 -2.29 32.68
N HIS A 72 37.36 -2.64 31.44
CA HIS A 72 36.89 -1.68 30.44
C HIS A 72 35.45 -1.24 30.69
N ILE A 73 34.49 -2.15 30.86
CA ILE A 73 33.05 -1.80 30.97
C ILE A 73 32.57 -1.68 32.42
N GLY A 74 33.36 -2.09 33.40
CA GLY A 74 33.00 -2.10 34.82
C GLY A 74 32.29 -3.38 35.25
N VAL A 75 32.35 -3.68 36.56
CA VAL A 75 31.90 -4.94 37.15
C VAL A 75 30.41 -5.21 36.91
N SER A 76 29.55 -4.19 37.07
CA SER A 76 28.10 -4.34 36.91
C SER A 76 27.71 -4.68 35.47
N LEU A 77 28.23 -3.94 34.49
CA LEU A 77 27.97 -4.19 33.07
C LEU A 77 28.59 -5.51 32.62
N PHE A 78 29.81 -5.85 33.06
CA PHE A 78 30.43 -7.13 32.76
C PHE A 78 29.59 -8.30 33.25
N LYS A 79 29.09 -8.23 34.50
CA LYS A 79 28.16 -9.24 35.01
C LYS A 79 26.87 -9.32 34.18
N ALA A 80 26.38 -8.21 33.65
CA ALA A 80 25.22 -8.21 32.77
C ALA A 80 25.49 -8.82 31.37
N THR A 81 26.75 -8.99 30.94
CA THR A 81 27.06 -9.75 29.71
C THR A 81 26.96 -11.27 29.91
N GLU A 82 27.04 -11.73 31.15
CA GLU A 82 26.99 -13.16 31.51
C GLU A 82 25.60 -13.53 32.03
N GLY A 83 24.85 -14.29 31.23
CA GLY A 83 23.50 -14.67 31.60
C GLY A 83 22.88 -15.71 30.68
N THR A 84 21.74 -16.24 31.12
CA THR A 84 20.88 -17.10 30.32
C THR A 84 19.67 -16.30 29.85
N GLU A 85 19.34 -16.40 28.57
CA GLU A 85 18.12 -15.81 28.03
C GLU A 85 16.88 -16.47 28.66
N LYS A 86 15.99 -15.63 29.19
CA LYS A 86 14.72 -15.98 29.82
C LYS A 86 13.61 -15.19 29.16
N HIS A 87 12.49 -15.85 28.94
CA HIS A 87 11.30 -15.26 28.36
C HIS A 87 10.22 -15.02 29.42
N TYR A 88 9.59 -13.85 29.37
CA TYR A 88 8.48 -13.45 30.23
C TYR A 88 7.26 -13.21 29.36
N GLU A 89 6.16 -13.89 29.66
CA GLU A 89 4.94 -13.82 28.85
C GLU A 89 3.87 -13.01 29.57
N ILE A 90 3.33 -12.01 28.88
CA ILE A 90 2.20 -11.21 29.34
C ILE A 90 1.11 -11.29 28.28
N GLU A 91 -0.09 -11.67 28.72
CA GLU A 91 -1.24 -11.88 27.85
C GLU A 91 -2.35 -10.89 28.19
N ASN A 92 -2.79 -10.13 27.18
CA ASN A 92 -4.00 -9.31 27.29
C ASN A 92 -5.15 -9.96 26.49
N ASP A 93 -6.28 -9.27 26.33
CA ASP A 93 -7.46 -9.84 25.66
C ASP A 93 -7.23 -10.08 24.15
N LEU A 94 -6.27 -9.38 23.53
CA LEU A 94 -6.08 -9.32 22.07
C LEU A 94 -4.80 -10.00 21.58
N MET A 95 -3.75 -9.99 22.39
CA MET A 95 -2.41 -10.46 22.03
C MET A 95 -1.67 -11.10 23.20
N LYS A 96 -0.74 -11.98 22.87
CA LYS A 96 0.26 -12.54 23.76
C LYS A 96 1.61 -11.92 23.40
N VAL A 97 2.26 -11.29 24.37
CA VAL A 97 3.55 -10.62 24.20
C VAL A 97 4.58 -11.37 25.04
N THR A 98 5.67 -11.77 24.40
CA THR A 98 6.81 -12.41 25.05
C THR A 98 7.98 -11.44 25.04
N PHE A 99 8.51 -11.13 26.22
CA PHE A 99 9.70 -10.31 26.43
C PHE A 99 10.90 -11.20 26.68
N SER A 100 12.07 -10.82 26.16
CA SER A 100 13.35 -11.46 26.49
C SER A 100 14.15 -10.54 27.40
N ASN A 101 14.75 -11.09 28.45
CA ASN A 101 15.71 -10.32 29.23
C ASN A 101 16.99 -10.00 28.46
N LYS A 102 17.32 -10.74 27.40
CA LYS A 102 18.46 -10.42 26.54
C LYS A 102 18.09 -9.23 25.66
N GLY A 103 18.77 -8.11 25.84
CA GLY A 103 18.42 -6.83 25.23
C GLY A 103 17.20 -6.15 25.83
N GLY A 104 16.57 -6.75 26.85
CA GLY A 104 15.33 -6.25 27.44
C GLY A 104 14.21 -6.06 26.41
N ARG A 105 14.19 -6.85 25.33
CA ARG A 105 13.39 -6.57 24.11
C ARG A 105 12.03 -7.26 24.11
N VAL A 106 11.12 -6.75 23.27
CA VAL A 106 9.95 -7.53 22.81
C VAL A 106 10.45 -8.63 21.86
N ALA A 107 10.40 -9.86 22.31
CA ALA A 107 10.88 -11.03 21.58
C ALA A 107 9.81 -11.55 20.61
N SER A 108 8.58 -11.76 21.10
CA SER A 108 7.51 -12.23 20.23
C SER A 108 6.14 -11.61 20.51
N VAL A 109 5.34 -11.46 19.45
CA VAL A 109 3.94 -11.04 19.56
C VAL A 109 3.04 -11.94 18.73
N VAL A 110 2.06 -12.56 19.39
CA VAL A 110 1.03 -13.42 18.79
C VAL A 110 -0.32 -12.73 18.93
N LEU A 111 -1.06 -12.57 17.83
CA LEU A 111 -2.41 -11.99 17.88
C LEU A 111 -3.45 -13.11 18.06
N LYS A 112 -4.26 -13.04 19.14
CA LYS A 112 -5.12 -14.15 19.58
C LYS A 112 -6.30 -14.41 18.65
N ASP A 113 -6.88 -13.36 18.09
CA ASP A 113 -8.05 -13.44 17.23
C ASP A 113 -7.73 -13.84 15.77
N TYR A 114 -6.44 -14.01 15.44
CA TYR A 114 -6.00 -14.20 14.07
C TYR A 114 -5.17 -15.47 13.88
N LYS A 115 -5.39 -16.14 12.75
CA LYS A 115 -4.64 -17.32 12.30
C LYS A 115 -4.01 -17.05 10.95
N THR A 116 -2.93 -17.73 10.62
CA THR A 116 -2.34 -17.75 9.26
C THR A 116 -3.23 -18.54 8.29
N TYR A 117 -2.98 -18.43 6.98
CA TYR A 117 -3.76 -19.14 5.95
C TYR A 117 -3.76 -20.67 6.07
N ASN A 118 -2.78 -21.24 6.78
CA ASN A 118 -2.69 -22.69 7.07
C ASN A 118 -3.36 -23.08 8.40
N GLY A 119 -3.98 -22.14 9.12
CA GLY A 119 -4.67 -22.37 10.39
C GLY A 119 -3.80 -22.29 11.65
N SER A 120 -2.49 -22.05 11.53
CA SER A 120 -1.60 -21.84 12.68
C SER A 120 -1.85 -20.48 13.35
N PRO A 121 -1.43 -20.30 14.63
CA PRO A 121 -1.50 -18.99 15.29
C PRO A 121 -0.72 -17.91 14.53
N LEU A 122 -1.26 -16.70 14.46
CA LEU A 122 -0.59 -15.59 13.78
C LEU A 122 0.51 -14.98 14.67
N VAL A 123 1.76 -15.33 14.38
CA VAL A 123 2.94 -14.70 14.99
C VAL A 123 3.33 -13.47 14.16
N LEU A 124 2.97 -12.28 14.64
CA LEU A 124 3.25 -11.02 13.95
C LEU A 124 4.73 -10.64 14.05
N PHE A 125 5.32 -10.86 15.23
CA PHE A 125 6.70 -10.50 15.54
C PHE A 125 7.41 -11.78 16.03
N PRO A 126 8.21 -12.47 15.20
CA PRO A 126 8.88 -13.71 15.62
C PRO A 126 10.20 -13.45 16.37
N ASP A 127 10.46 -14.22 17.43
CA ASP A 127 11.68 -14.07 18.27
C ASP A 127 12.97 -14.32 17.49
N SER A 128 12.98 -15.32 16.60
CA SER A 128 14.16 -15.72 15.82
C SER A 128 14.81 -14.61 15.01
N ALA A 129 14.10 -13.51 14.74
CA ALA A 129 14.59 -12.38 13.96
C ALA A 129 14.36 -11.02 14.63
N ALA A 130 13.79 -11.00 15.83
CA ALA A 130 13.51 -9.78 16.57
C ALA A 130 14.81 -9.17 17.09
N VAL A 131 15.09 -7.92 16.76
CA VAL A 131 16.21 -7.16 17.31
C VAL A 131 15.68 -5.83 17.79
N PHE A 132 16.03 -5.49 19.03
CA PHE A 132 15.92 -4.15 19.56
C PHE A 132 17.22 -3.86 20.29
N ASP A 133 17.94 -2.84 19.85
CA ASP A 133 19.17 -2.39 20.46
C ASP A 133 19.16 -0.87 20.59
N LEU A 134 19.19 -0.39 21.83
CA LEU A 134 19.46 1.00 22.16
C LEU A 134 20.95 1.17 22.43
N SER A 135 21.60 2.05 21.68
CA SER A 135 23.00 2.41 21.86
C SER A 135 23.16 3.77 22.52
N PHE A 136 24.01 3.85 23.54
CA PHE A 136 24.37 5.09 24.22
C PHE A 136 25.83 5.07 24.71
N PHE A 137 26.40 6.23 25.00
CA PHE A 137 27.80 6.34 25.41
C PHE A 137 27.94 6.65 26.90
N VAL A 138 28.74 5.83 27.58
CA VAL A 138 29.15 6.06 28.96
C VAL A 138 30.57 6.64 28.96
N LYS A 139 30.77 7.69 29.76
CA LYS A 139 32.05 8.36 29.95
C LYS A 139 33.02 7.44 30.69
N GLN A 140 34.17 7.21 30.08
CA GLN A 140 35.34 6.63 30.72
C GLN A 140 36.56 7.51 30.47
N GLN A 141 37.49 7.51 31.42
CA GLN A 141 38.55 8.51 31.65
C GLN A 141 39.08 9.21 30.38
N PHE A 142 39.46 8.44 29.35
CA PHE A 142 40.03 8.97 28.11
C PHE A 142 39.22 8.65 26.83
N ASN A 143 38.37 7.61 26.85
CA ASN A 143 37.53 7.21 25.71
C ASN A 143 36.12 6.87 26.21
N ASN A 144 35.09 7.39 25.53
CA ASN A 144 33.71 6.97 25.79
C ASN A 144 33.51 5.52 25.33
N ILE A 145 32.72 4.76 26.08
CA ILE A 145 32.37 3.39 25.75
C ILE A 145 30.94 3.37 25.22
N GLN A 146 30.75 2.76 24.06
CA GLN A 146 29.42 2.52 23.50
C GLN A 146 28.81 1.31 24.20
N ILE A 147 27.64 1.50 24.80
CA ILE A 147 26.82 0.45 25.37
C ILE A 147 25.69 0.17 24.39
N ASN A 148 25.61 -1.08 23.94
CA ASN A 148 24.51 -1.60 23.12
C ASN A 148 23.69 -2.52 24.00
N THR A 149 22.48 -2.10 24.38
CA THR A 149 21.62 -2.89 25.27
C THR A 149 21.39 -4.33 24.80
N GLY A 150 21.40 -4.60 23.49
CA GLY A 150 21.24 -5.94 22.91
C GLY A 150 22.29 -6.97 23.34
N ASP A 151 23.45 -6.51 23.79
CA ASP A 151 24.56 -7.37 24.25
C ASP A 151 24.43 -7.80 25.72
N TYR A 152 23.48 -7.23 26.46
CA TYR A 152 23.35 -7.43 27.92
C TYR A 152 22.05 -8.15 28.30
N TYR A 153 22.10 -8.84 29.44
CA TYR A 153 20.96 -9.46 30.10
C TYR A 153 20.42 -8.53 31.19
N PHE A 154 19.15 -8.16 31.05
CA PHE A 154 18.43 -7.37 32.02
C PHE A 154 17.90 -8.25 33.16
N VAL A 155 17.69 -7.64 34.33
CA VAL A 155 17.04 -8.26 35.47
C VAL A 155 15.58 -7.80 35.49
N ALA A 156 14.65 -8.74 35.33
CA ALA A 156 13.23 -8.43 35.45
C ALA A 156 12.84 -8.22 36.90
N ASP A 157 11.98 -7.23 37.16
CA ASP A 157 11.41 -7.00 38.49
C ASP A 157 10.59 -8.23 38.91
N SER A 158 11.04 -8.92 39.95
CA SER A 158 10.44 -10.16 40.45
C SER A 158 9.13 -9.93 41.20
N THR A 159 8.74 -8.68 41.44
CA THR A 159 7.54 -8.31 42.19
C THR A 159 6.29 -8.17 41.32
N THR A 160 6.45 -8.09 40.00
CA THR A 160 5.33 -7.96 39.06
C THR A 160 4.69 -9.31 38.77
N ASP A 161 3.42 -9.47 39.14
CA ASP A 161 2.57 -10.55 38.59
C ASP A 161 2.37 -10.31 37.10
N LEU A 162 2.73 -11.29 36.27
CA LEU A 162 2.66 -11.22 34.82
C LEU A 162 1.24 -11.48 34.28
N VAL A 163 0.32 -11.95 35.13
CA VAL A 163 -1.08 -12.22 34.76
C VAL A 163 -1.97 -11.03 35.15
N PHE A 164 -2.86 -10.62 34.26
CA PHE A 164 -3.82 -9.55 34.56
C PHE A 164 -4.79 -9.96 35.66
N GLY A 165 -4.91 -9.14 36.69
CA GLY A 165 -5.97 -9.27 37.69
C GLY A 165 -7.36 -8.99 37.09
N ALA A 166 -8.42 -9.45 37.76
CA ALA A 166 -9.79 -9.32 37.28
C ALA A 166 -10.20 -7.87 36.93
N ASN A 167 -9.76 -6.89 37.75
CA ASN A 167 -10.08 -5.47 37.61
C ASN A 167 -8.90 -4.60 37.12
N GLU A 168 -7.79 -5.22 36.73
CA GLU A 168 -6.61 -4.50 36.25
C GLU A 168 -6.82 -4.09 34.78
N THR A 169 -6.63 -2.80 34.47
CA THR A 169 -6.80 -2.24 33.11
C THR A 169 -5.47 -2.10 32.38
N GLU A 170 -4.38 -1.94 33.13
CA GLU A 170 -3.00 -1.83 32.63
C GLU A 170 -2.06 -2.57 33.57
N LYS A 171 -0.98 -3.12 33.01
CA LYS A 171 0.08 -3.81 33.74
C LYS A 171 1.43 -3.23 33.33
N SER A 172 2.28 -2.97 34.32
CA SER A 172 3.65 -2.48 34.09
C SER A 172 4.67 -3.57 34.38
N PHE A 173 5.61 -3.77 33.46
CA PHE A 173 6.69 -4.74 33.54
C PHE A 173 8.02 -4.04 33.30
N THR A 174 8.92 -4.11 34.29
CA THR A 174 10.21 -3.41 34.27
C THR A 174 11.36 -4.41 34.15
N MET A 175 12.28 -4.12 33.24
CA MET A 175 13.55 -4.81 33.10
C MET A 175 14.69 -3.82 33.33
N ARG A 176 15.62 -4.17 34.22
CA ARG A 176 16.71 -3.30 34.65
C ARG A 176 18.06 -3.77 34.12
N LEU A 177 18.87 -2.85 33.62
CA LEU A 177 20.28 -3.04 33.34
C LEU A 177 21.12 -2.22 34.31
N ASP A 178 21.81 -2.87 35.24
CA ASP A 178 22.70 -2.21 36.20
C ASP A 178 23.99 -1.77 35.50
N VAL A 179 24.28 -0.46 35.53
CA VAL A 179 25.47 0.12 34.91
C VAL A 179 26.58 0.33 35.94
N ASP A 180 26.22 0.75 37.15
CA ASP A 180 27.08 0.92 38.31
C ASP A 180 26.26 0.66 39.59
N SER A 181 26.90 0.62 40.76
CA SER A 181 26.31 0.40 42.09
C SER A 181 25.07 1.26 42.42
N ALA A 182 24.95 2.46 41.86
CA ALA A 182 23.80 3.36 42.06
C ALA A 182 23.19 3.86 40.74
N ALA A 183 23.58 3.29 39.59
CA ALA A 183 23.17 3.78 38.28
C ALA A 183 22.68 2.63 37.39
N HIS A 184 21.52 2.80 36.77
CA HIS A 184 20.89 1.76 35.95
C HIS A 184 20.01 2.34 34.84
N VAL A 185 19.75 1.51 33.83
CA VAL A 185 18.77 1.76 32.77
C VAL A 185 17.56 0.87 33.01
N ASP A 186 16.38 1.47 33.18
CA ASP A 186 15.12 0.75 33.31
C ASP A 186 14.35 0.81 31.99
N PHE A 187 14.00 -0.35 31.45
CA PHE A 187 13.06 -0.53 30.35
C PHE A 187 11.70 -0.88 30.95
N VAL A 188 10.76 0.07 30.88
CA VAL A 188 9.43 -0.04 31.49
C VAL A 188 8.40 -0.23 30.38
N TYR A 189 7.81 -1.42 30.34
CA TYR A 189 6.73 -1.76 29.43
C TYR A 189 5.39 -1.60 30.14
N LYS A 190 4.45 -0.88 29.52
CA LYS A 190 3.07 -0.80 30.00
C LYS A 190 2.12 -1.42 28.97
N ILE A 191 1.45 -2.48 29.37
CA ILE A 191 0.52 -3.25 28.54
C ILE A 191 -0.90 -2.95 29.03
N TYR A 192 -1.81 -2.63 28.11
CA TYR A 192 -3.22 -2.40 28.42
C TYR A 192 -4.06 -3.65 28.10
N LYS A 193 -5.14 -3.88 28.85
CA LYS A 193 -5.96 -5.09 28.77
C LYS A 193 -6.66 -5.29 27.41
N ASP A 194 -7.22 -4.24 26.83
CA ASP A 194 -7.94 -4.25 25.54
C ASP A 194 -7.32 -3.26 24.54
N ASN A 195 -6.01 -3.39 24.29
CA ASN A 195 -5.28 -2.52 23.37
C ASN A 195 -4.13 -3.26 22.65
N TYR A 196 -3.84 -2.86 21.42
CA TYR A 196 -2.67 -3.33 20.65
C TYR A 196 -1.42 -2.45 20.86
N MET A 197 -1.56 -1.34 21.60
CA MET A 197 -0.46 -0.44 21.95
C MET A 197 0.20 -0.87 23.27
N ILE A 198 1.52 -0.81 23.30
CA ILE A 198 2.37 -1.02 24.47
C ILE A 198 3.21 0.23 24.64
N ASP A 199 3.16 0.86 25.81
CA ASP A 199 4.07 1.97 26.09
C ASP A 199 5.42 1.40 26.49
N PHE A 200 6.48 2.03 26.02
CA PHE A 200 7.85 1.62 26.28
C PHE A 200 8.66 2.84 26.69
N ASP A 201 8.92 2.95 27.98
CA ASP A 201 9.69 4.05 28.55
C ASP A 201 11.11 3.56 28.88
N VAL A 202 12.10 4.30 28.42
CA VAL A 202 13.50 4.10 28.79
C VAL A 202 13.89 5.15 29.82
N ARG A 203 14.29 4.71 31.00
CA ARG A 203 14.68 5.58 32.12
C ARG A 203 16.14 5.40 32.47
N PHE A 204 16.89 6.50 32.44
CA PHE A 204 18.27 6.59 32.91
C PHE A 204 18.26 7.07 34.36
N VAL A 205 18.53 6.18 35.31
CA VAL A 205 18.46 6.49 36.75
C VAL A 205 19.87 6.57 37.32
N GLY A 206 20.25 7.73 37.88
CA GLY A 206 21.57 7.94 38.49
C GLY A 206 22.73 7.97 37.49
N MET A 207 22.42 8.13 36.19
CA MET A 207 23.40 8.07 35.09
C MET A 207 23.89 9.44 34.63
N GLU A 208 23.44 10.54 35.24
CA GLU A 208 23.71 11.92 34.79
C GLU A 208 25.21 12.26 34.76
N ARG A 209 25.99 11.62 35.63
CA ARG A 209 27.46 11.77 35.71
C ARG A 209 28.22 10.76 34.87
N LEU A 210 27.55 9.68 34.45
CA LEU A 210 28.12 8.59 33.69
C LEU A 210 27.89 8.75 32.18
N LEU A 211 26.83 9.43 31.75
CA LEU A 211 26.56 9.64 30.33
C LEU A 211 27.57 10.62 29.70
N ALA A 212 27.97 10.33 28.46
CA ALA A 212 28.91 11.16 27.72
C ALA A 212 28.29 12.53 27.35
N GLN A 213 28.92 13.62 27.78
CA GLN A 213 28.38 14.98 27.55
C GLN A 213 28.45 15.44 26.09
N ASN A 214 29.29 14.82 25.27
CA ASN A 214 29.45 15.12 23.84
C ASN A 214 28.51 14.30 22.95
N GLN A 215 27.66 13.45 23.52
CA GLN A 215 26.66 12.71 22.77
C GLN A 215 25.49 13.64 22.41
N SER A 216 25.11 13.66 21.13
CA SER A 216 23.95 14.42 20.63
C SER A 216 22.68 13.58 20.56
N ASP A 217 22.83 12.27 20.44
CA ASP A 217 21.76 11.36 20.10
C ASP A 217 22.00 9.94 20.63
N LEU A 218 20.91 9.26 20.98
CA LEU A 218 20.86 7.81 21.18
C LEU A 218 20.52 7.16 19.85
N GLU A 219 21.02 5.95 19.61
CA GLU A 219 20.67 5.18 18.42
C GLU A 219 19.77 4.01 18.80
N ILE A 220 18.71 3.78 18.02
CA ILE A 220 17.86 2.60 18.13
C ILE A 220 17.98 1.79 16.85
N ILE A 221 18.38 0.54 16.96
CA ILE A 221 18.26 -0.46 15.90
C ILE A 221 17.05 -1.34 16.22
N TRP A 222 16.05 -1.29 15.36
CA TRP A 222 14.87 -2.13 15.43
C TRP A 222 14.75 -2.97 14.16
N GLN A 223 14.62 -4.29 14.29
CA GLN A 223 14.55 -5.19 13.15
C GLN A 223 13.65 -6.39 13.43
N ASN A 224 12.97 -6.85 12.39
CA ASN A 224 12.31 -8.15 12.39
C ASN A 224 12.02 -8.67 10.97
N VAL A 225 11.61 -9.94 10.88
CA VAL A 225 11.09 -10.59 9.68
C VAL A 225 9.57 -10.61 9.70
N GLY A 226 8.96 -10.14 8.61
CA GLY A 226 7.55 -10.39 8.32
C GLY A 226 7.34 -11.80 7.77
N MET A 227 6.67 -12.65 8.54
CA MET A 227 6.28 -13.99 8.09
C MET A 227 5.22 -13.92 6.98
N GLN A 228 5.17 -14.94 6.13
CA GLN A 228 4.09 -15.08 5.16
C GLN A 228 2.81 -15.53 5.87
N ASN A 229 1.82 -14.65 5.93
CA ASN A 229 0.57 -14.88 6.63
C ASN A 229 -0.57 -15.28 5.67
N GLU A 230 -0.43 -14.96 4.39
CA GLU A 230 -1.45 -15.15 3.36
C GLU A 230 -1.03 -16.16 2.29
N LYS A 231 -2.02 -16.77 1.63
CA LYS A 231 -1.80 -17.81 0.61
C LYS A 231 -0.99 -17.33 -0.61
N GLY A 232 -1.10 -16.04 -0.96
CA GLY A 232 -0.47 -15.46 -2.16
C GLY A 232 0.75 -14.62 -1.84
N PHE A 233 1.95 -15.16 -2.04
CA PHE A 233 3.23 -14.48 -1.77
C PHE A 233 3.34 -13.12 -2.49
N ASP A 234 3.16 -13.09 -3.81
CA ASP A 234 3.30 -11.85 -4.60
C ASP A 234 2.26 -10.80 -4.18
N ASN A 235 1.04 -11.23 -3.88
CA ASN A 235 -0.02 -10.34 -3.43
C ASN A 235 0.33 -9.73 -2.06
N GLU A 236 0.72 -10.55 -1.08
CA GLU A 236 1.12 -10.09 0.25
C GLU A 236 2.34 -9.17 0.19
N ASN A 237 3.35 -9.52 -0.62
CA ASN A 237 4.53 -8.68 -0.84
C ASN A 237 4.19 -7.32 -1.46
N ASN A 238 3.20 -7.24 -2.35
CA ASN A 238 2.72 -5.98 -2.95
C ASN A 238 1.94 -5.07 -2.00
N TYR A 239 1.76 -5.46 -0.74
CA TYR A 239 1.20 -4.61 0.32
C TYR A 239 2.15 -4.48 1.52
N THR A 240 3.30 -5.16 1.48
CA THR A 240 4.25 -5.25 2.58
C THR A 240 5.45 -4.33 2.31
N THR A 241 5.68 -3.36 3.19
CA THR A 241 6.77 -2.36 3.04
C THR A 241 7.06 -1.66 4.37
N ILE A 242 8.04 -0.76 4.39
CA ILE A 242 8.25 0.17 5.50
C ILE A 242 7.48 1.47 5.20
N ALA A 243 6.71 1.92 6.17
CA ALA A 243 6.02 3.20 6.15
C ALA A 243 6.53 4.08 7.29
N TYR A 244 6.56 5.39 7.11
CA TYR A 244 6.94 6.32 8.15
C TYR A 244 6.19 7.64 8.00
N LYS A 245 6.22 8.45 9.07
CA LYS A 245 5.49 9.71 9.13
C LYS A 245 6.35 10.83 9.70
N TYR A 246 6.24 12.01 9.10
CA TYR A 246 6.83 13.24 9.63
C TYR A 246 5.94 13.88 10.73
N PRO A 247 6.53 14.51 11.75
CA PRO A 247 5.78 15.30 12.73
C PRO A 247 4.99 16.43 12.04
N GLY A 248 3.73 16.65 12.47
CA GLY A 248 2.87 17.72 11.93
C GLY A 248 2.24 17.48 10.56
N ASP A 249 2.68 16.48 9.79
CA ASP A 249 2.04 16.10 8.52
C ASP A 249 0.82 15.19 8.75
N GLU A 250 -0.19 15.25 7.89
CA GLU A 250 -1.32 14.31 7.87
C GLU A 250 -1.04 13.09 6.96
N SER A 251 -0.05 13.21 6.08
CA SER A 251 0.32 12.18 5.10
C SER A 251 1.35 11.20 5.68
N ILE A 252 1.54 10.07 5.00
CA ILE A 252 2.57 9.09 5.33
C ILE A 252 3.38 8.82 4.07
N GLU A 253 4.67 8.55 4.27
CA GLU A 253 5.58 8.11 3.22
C GLU A 253 5.82 6.61 3.34
N GLN A 254 6.15 5.96 2.21
CA GLN A 254 6.39 4.53 2.15
C GLN A 254 7.51 4.22 1.16
N LEU A 255 8.37 3.28 1.53
CA LEU A 255 9.36 2.78 0.58
C LEU A 255 8.63 2.08 -0.57
N GLY A 256 9.03 2.39 -1.81
CA GLY A 256 8.41 1.78 -2.98
C GLY A 256 8.56 0.26 -2.94
N MET A 257 7.52 -0.49 -3.26
CA MET A 257 7.53 -1.95 -3.17
C MET A 257 8.39 -2.57 -4.30
N SER A 258 9.22 -3.54 -3.96
CA SER A 258 10.10 -4.27 -4.90
C SER A 258 10.33 -5.70 -4.43
N LYS A 259 10.79 -6.54 -5.36
CA LYS A 259 11.35 -7.87 -5.07
C LYS A 259 12.83 -7.80 -4.66
N GLU A 260 13.47 -6.66 -4.88
CA GLU A 260 14.85 -6.40 -4.49
C GLU A 260 14.93 -5.72 -3.12
N ALA A 261 16.14 -5.65 -2.57
CA ALA A 261 16.41 -4.87 -1.37
C ALA A 261 16.24 -3.38 -1.65
N LYS A 262 15.76 -2.64 -0.66
CA LYS A 262 15.71 -1.17 -0.69
C LYS A 262 16.14 -0.60 0.64
N SER A 263 16.80 0.55 0.58
CA SER A 263 17.20 1.34 1.72
C SER A 263 16.94 2.81 1.42
N GLU A 264 16.53 3.56 2.43
CA GLU A 264 16.29 5.00 2.37
C GLU A 264 16.79 5.65 3.66
N THR A 265 17.63 6.68 3.52
CA THR A 265 18.10 7.50 4.64
C THR A 265 17.27 8.78 4.70
N ILE A 266 16.62 8.98 5.82
CA ILE A 266 15.69 10.08 6.10
C ILE A 266 16.38 11.06 7.02
N ASN A 267 16.76 12.23 6.49
CA ASN A 267 17.50 13.26 7.21
C ASN A 267 16.61 14.27 7.95
N SER A 268 15.32 13.98 8.08
CA SER A 268 14.32 14.81 8.77
C SER A 268 13.69 14.05 9.94
N LYS A 269 13.08 14.82 10.84
CA LYS A 269 12.45 14.26 12.04
C LYS A 269 11.34 13.29 11.69
N LEU A 270 11.22 12.17 12.42
CA LEU A 270 10.19 11.16 12.21
C LEU A 270 9.31 11.04 13.46
N LYS A 271 8.00 10.93 13.28
CA LYS A 271 7.08 10.65 14.39
C LYS A 271 7.07 9.16 14.74
N TRP A 272 7.01 8.33 13.70
CA TRP A 272 6.95 6.88 13.82
C TRP A 272 7.46 6.19 12.54
N VAL A 273 7.88 4.94 12.70
CA VAL A 273 8.24 4.01 11.62
C VAL A 273 7.45 2.71 11.80
N ALA A 274 6.94 2.16 10.70
CA ALA A 274 6.08 0.99 10.67
C ALA A 274 6.63 -0.09 9.73
N PHE A 275 6.79 -1.30 10.25
CA PHE A 275 6.90 -2.52 9.45
C PHE A 275 5.48 -2.95 9.09
N LYS A 276 5.06 -2.54 7.90
CA LYS A 276 3.70 -2.75 7.39
C LYS A 276 3.66 -4.05 6.58
N GLN A 277 2.75 -4.95 6.94
CA GLN A 277 2.33 -6.09 6.13
C GLN A 277 0.95 -5.83 5.51
N GLN A 278 0.42 -6.78 4.73
CA GLN A 278 -0.88 -6.62 4.07
C GLN A 278 -2.01 -6.29 5.07
N PHE A 279 -2.17 -7.12 6.10
CA PHE A 279 -3.25 -6.97 7.09
C PHE A 279 -2.80 -6.61 8.50
N PHE A 280 -1.50 -6.51 8.75
CA PHE A 280 -0.94 -6.25 10.08
C PHE A 280 0.20 -5.24 10.01
N SER A 281 0.50 -4.56 11.10
CA SER A 281 1.67 -3.70 11.19
C SER A 281 2.29 -3.79 12.58
N SER A 282 3.62 -3.69 12.61
CA SER A 282 4.37 -3.35 13.81
C SER A 282 4.84 -1.90 13.68
N ILE A 283 4.57 -1.03 14.65
CA ILE A 283 4.91 0.40 14.58
C ILE A 283 5.67 0.80 15.82
N LEU A 284 6.77 1.52 15.64
CA LEU A 284 7.53 2.17 16.70
C LEU A 284 7.32 3.68 16.61
N VAL A 285 6.83 4.27 17.70
CA VAL A 285 6.50 5.70 17.84
C VAL A 285 7.42 6.33 18.87
N SER A 286 7.86 7.56 18.62
CA SER A 286 8.52 8.41 19.62
C SER A 286 7.59 9.55 20.04
N GLN A 287 7.42 9.76 21.35
CA GLN A 287 6.63 10.90 21.84
C GLN A 287 7.32 12.24 21.54
N ASN A 288 8.66 12.26 21.54
CA ASN A 288 9.50 13.44 21.30
C ASN A 288 10.11 13.50 19.88
N ASP A 289 9.61 12.65 18.98
CA ASP A 289 10.08 12.45 17.61
C ASP A 289 11.52 11.87 17.54
N PHE A 290 11.82 11.15 16.48
CA PHE A 290 13.19 10.79 16.09
C PHE A 290 13.81 11.94 15.32
N GLN A 291 15.12 12.17 15.41
CA GLN A 291 15.82 13.22 14.67
C GLN A 291 15.96 12.88 13.18
N ASN A 292 16.28 11.62 12.89
CA ASN A 292 16.50 11.08 11.56
C ASN A 292 16.45 9.54 11.64
N GLY A 293 16.57 8.87 10.51
CA GLY A 293 16.79 7.43 10.50
C GLY A 293 17.04 6.84 9.13
N THR A 294 17.58 5.63 9.10
CA THR A 294 17.74 4.81 7.90
C THR A 294 16.82 3.60 8.02
N VAL A 295 16.00 3.38 7.00
CA VAL A 295 15.08 2.25 6.92
C VAL A 295 15.41 1.40 5.72
N GLU A 296 15.44 0.08 5.93
CA GLU A 296 15.77 -0.87 4.88
C GLU A 296 14.95 -2.15 4.96
N TYR A 297 14.67 -2.74 3.81
CA TYR A 297 14.11 -4.08 3.74
C TYR A 297 14.79 -4.93 2.68
N THR A 298 14.80 -6.24 2.92
CA THR A 298 15.17 -7.26 1.93
C THR A 298 13.99 -8.20 1.72
N THR A 299 13.79 -8.67 0.49
CA THR A 299 12.65 -9.54 0.14
C THR A 299 13.13 -10.97 -0.03
N PHE A 300 12.41 -11.92 0.56
CA PHE A 300 12.70 -13.35 0.42
C PHE A 300 12.18 -13.91 -0.92
N GLN A 301 12.61 -15.12 -1.28
CA GLN A 301 12.03 -15.82 -2.43
C GLN A 301 10.70 -16.51 -2.04
N PRO A 302 9.78 -16.71 -3.00
CA PRO A 302 8.57 -17.48 -2.76
C PRO A 302 8.90 -18.90 -2.25
N GLY A 303 8.18 -19.35 -1.21
CA GLY A 303 8.31 -20.70 -0.65
C GLY A 303 9.14 -20.78 0.65
N GLU A 304 9.82 -19.70 1.04
CA GLU A 304 10.61 -19.65 2.29
C GLU A 304 9.75 -19.42 3.56
N GLY A 305 8.45 -19.15 3.41
CA GLY A 305 7.53 -18.84 4.53
C GLY A 305 7.72 -17.45 5.15
N LYS A 306 8.54 -16.60 4.51
CA LYS A 306 8.87 -15.23 4.94
C LYS A 306 8.65 -14.28 3.76
N ILE A 307 8.28 -13.03 4.02
CA ILE A 307 8.05 -12.01 2.99
C ILE A 307 9.23 -11.05 2.91
N LYS A 308 9.54 -10.35 4.01
CA LYS A 308 10.62 -9.36 4.08
C LYS A 308 11.32 -9.38 5.44
N THR A 309 12.61 -9.06 5.44
CA THR A 309 13.30 -8.58 6.64
C THR A 309 13.22 -7.07 6.64
N PHE A 310 12.84 -6.47 7.75
CA PHE A 310 12.80 -5.03 7.96
C PHE A 310 13.84 -4.63 8.99
N LYS A 311 14.49 -3.49 8.77
CA LYS A 311 15.38 -2.85 9.73
C LYS A 311 15.18 -1.34 9.70
N ALA A 312 15.18 -0.74 10.87
CA ALA A 312 15.14 0.69 11.08
C ALA A 312 16.24 1.06 12.07
N LYS A 313 17.13 1.96 11.66
CA LYS A 313 18.13 2.62 12.51
C LYS A 313 17.66 4.05 12.74
N LEU A 314 17.30 4.41 13.96
CA LEU A 314 16.65 5.67 14.31
C LEU A 314 17.51 6.44 15.30
N SER A 315 17.68 7.74 15.08
CA SER A 315 18.39 8.63 16.00
C SER A 315 17.37 9.34 16.91
N VAL A 316 17.59 9.30 18.22
CA VAL A 316 16.75 9.94 19.25
C VAL A 316 17.54 11.09 19.87
N PRO A 317 16.98 12.31 19.98
CA PRO A 317 17.73 13.44 20.54
C PRO A 317 18.13 13.18 21.99
N PHE A 318 19.42 13.28 22.31
CA PHE A 318 19.92 13.06 23.67
C PHE A 318 20.18 14.38 24.40
N SER A 319 19.89 14.40 25.71
CA SER A 319 20.23 15.50 26.60
C SER A 319 20.58 14.93 27.97
N PRO A 320 21.72 15.31 28.60
CA PRO A 320 22.09 14.84 29.92
C PRO A 320 21.10 15.19 31.05
N GLN A 321 20.19 16.15 30.81
CA GLN A 321 19.15 16.55 31.75
C GLN A 321 17.87 15.72 31.62
N LEU A 322 17.70 15.03 30.48
CA LEU A 322 16.53 14.20 30.22
C LEU A 322 16.81 12.79 30.72
N THR A 323 16.04 12.38 31.73
CA THR A 323 16.18 11.06 32.36
C THR A 323 15.22 10.02 31.80
N GLU A 324 14.25 10.42 30.98
CA GLU A 324 13.20 9.54 30.46
C GLU A 324 12.93 9.77 28.97
N TYR A 325 12.82 8.67 28.23
CA TYR A 325 12.52 8.63 26.81
C TYR A 325 11.29 7.75 26.58
N ASN A 326 10.21 8.35 26.12
CA ASN A 326 8.92 7.66 25.96
C ASN A 326 8.70 7.24 24.50
N PHE A 327 8.51 5.95 24.30
CA PHE A 327 8.15 5.32 23.03
C PHE A 327 6.85 4.55 23.16
N ASN A 328 6.27 4.19 22.02
CA ASN A 328 5.15 3.27 21.99
C ASN A 328 5.34 2.25 20.87
N PHE A 329 5.00 1.00 21.14
CA PHE A 329 4.88 -0.05 20.15
C PHE A 329 3.42 -0.33 19.84
N TYR A 330 3.06 -0.35 18.56
CA TYR A 330 1.81 -0.94 18.11
C TYR A 330 2.09 -2.28 17.45
N PHE A 331 1.43 -3.34 17.90
CA PHE A 331 1.47 -4.66 17.27
C PHE A 331 0.05 -5.13 17.02
N GLY A 332 -0.46 -5.00 15.79
CA GLY A 332 -1.86 -5.30 15.58
C GLY A 332 -2.34 -5.27 14.13
N PRO A 333 -3.66 -5.44 13.94
CA PRO A 333 -4.29 -5.48 12.63
C PRO A 333 -4.36 -4.10 11.96
N ASN A 334 -4.31 -4.09 10.63
CA ASN A 334 -4.55 -2.91 9.80
C ASN A 334 -6.05 -2.67 9.61
N LYS A 335 -6.79 -2.60 10.72
CA LYS A 335 -8.24 -2.38 10.72
C LYS A 335 -8.56 -0.90 10.89
N PHE A 336 -9.33 -0.31 9.98
CA PHE A 336 -9.59 1.14 9.97
C PHE A 336 -10.17 1.64 11.30
N SER A 337 -11.14 0.91 11.87
CA SER A 337 -11.79 1.27 13.14
C SER A 337 -10.87 1.14 14.36
N VAL A 338 -9.84 0.29 14.30
CA VAL A 338 -8.82 0.16 15.36
C VAL A 338 -7.79 1.27 15.23
N LEU A 339 -7.22 1.44 14.03
CA LEU A 339 -6.16 2.42 13.78
C LEU A 339 -6.64 3.86 13.98
N LYS A 340 -7.91 4.16 13.67
CA LYS A 340 -8.50 5.48 13.87
C LYS A 340 -8.61 5.88 15.35
N LYS A 341 -8.55 4.94 16.30
CA LYS A 341 -8.53 5.25 17.74
C LYS A 341 -7.28 6.07 18.13
N TYR A 342 -6.18 5.93 17.38
CA TYR A 342 -4.93 6.65 17.58
C TYR A 342 -4.84 7.89 16.69
N GLY A 343 -5.90 8.72 16.69
CA GLY A 343 -6.13 9.79 15.71
C GLY A 343 -4.96 10.76 15.53
N ASP A 344 -4.22 11.08 16.59
CA ASP A 344 -3.07 11.99 16.56
C ASP A 344 -1.87 11.42 15.78
N LEU A 345 -1.81 10.10 15.62
CA LEU A 345 -0.74 9.39 14.92
C LEU A 345 -1.09 9.06 13.46
N HIS A 346 -2.36 9.19 13.06
CA HIS A 346 -2.86 8.91 11.71
C HIS A 346 -2.56 7.49 11.16
N PHE A 347 -2.55 6.47 12.03
CA PHE A 347 -2.28 5.10 11.60
C PHE A 347 -3.24 4.59 10.53
N GLU A 348 -4.48 5.09 10.46
CA GLU A 348 -5.46 4.67 9.46
C GLU A 348 -5.02 4.96 8.01
N ARG A 349 -4.00 5.80 7.82
CA ARG A 349 -3.37 6.07 6.52
C ARG A 349 -2.50 4.91 6.02
N LEU A 350 -2.08 3.98 6.89
CA LEU A 350 -1.35 2.77 6.50
C LEU A 350 -2.17 1.90 5.53
N ILE A 351 -3.50 1.94 5.67
CA ILE A 351 -4.43 1.25 4.78
C ILE A 351 -4.47 2.00 3.44
N PRO A 352 -4.10 1.37 2.32
CA PRO A 352 -3.94 2.04 1.03
C PRO A 352 -5.30 2.33 0.35
N LEU A 353 -6.12 3.21 0.94
CA LEU A 353 -7.48 3.53 0.49
C LEU A 353 -7.56 4.31 -0.84
N GLY A 354 -6.42 4.73 -1.40
CA GLY A 354 -6.32 5.46 -2.68
C GLY A 354 -6.12 6.97 -2.52
N GLY A 355 -5.99 7.68 -3.66
CA GLY A 355 -5.83 9.14 -3.68
C GLY A 355 -7.09 9.88 -3.20
N TRP A 356 -7.08 11.22 -3.18
CA TRP A 356 -8.10 12.03 -2.50
C TRP A 356 -9.57 11.66 -2.80
N ILE A 357 -9.97 11.49 -4.08
CA ILE A 357 -11.35 11.12 -4.44
C ILE A 357 -11.67 9.68 -4.00
N VAL A 358 -10.76 8.75 -4.27
CA VAL A 358 -10.94 7.31 -4.01
C VAL A 358 -10.98 7.04 -2.51
N GLY A 359 -10.05 7.64 -1.76
CA GLY A 359 -9.99 7.58 -0.32
C GLY A 359 -11.22 8.21 0.33
N TRP A 360 -11.75 9.31 -0.24
CA TRP A 360 -13.02 9.89 0.22
C TRP A 360 -14.19 8.90 0.07
N ILE A 361 -14.32 8.25 -1.09
CA ILE A 361 -15.36 7.23 -1.33
C ILE A 361 -15.21 6.09 -0.32
N ASN A 362 -13.98 5.56 -0.15
CA ASN A 362 -13.74 4.46 0.78
C ASN A 362 -14.05 4.83 2.24
N ARG A 363 -13.59 5.99 2.70
CA ARG A 363 -13.72 6.45 4.09
C ARG A 363 -15.15 6.80 4.48
N TRP A 364 -15.91 7.41 3.57
CA TRP A 364 -17.24 7.96 3.89
C TRP A 364 -18.41 7.12 3.38
N LEU A 365 -18.20 6.27 2.39
CA LEU A 365 -19.27 5.48 1.80
C LEU A 365 -19.03 3.97 2.00
N VAL A 366 -17.86 3.46 1.63
CA VAL A 366 -17.62 2.01 1.56
C VAL A 366 -17.44 1.40 2.95
N ILE A 367 -16.44 1.86 3.70
CA ILE A 367 -16.11 1.33 5.03
C ILE A 367 -17.31 1.45 5.97
N PRO A 368 -18.00 2.61 6.10
CA PRO A 368 -19.14 2.71 7.01
C PRO A 368 -20.31 1.80 6.62
N THR A 369 -20.60 1.66 5.32
CA THR A 369 -21.65 0.76 4.84
C THR A 369 -21.28 -0.69 5.13
N PHE A 370 -20.03 -1.07 4.87
CA PHE A 370 -19.53 -2.41 5.08
C PHE A 370 -19.50 -2.80 6.57
N ASP A 371 -18.98 -1.92 7.44
CA ASP A 371 -18.96 -2.11 8.90
C ASP A 371 -20.39 -2.20 9.47
N THR A 372 -21.32 -1.38 8.97
CA THR A 372 -22.71 -1.40 9.44
C THR A 372 -23.40 -2.70 9.04
N LEU A 373 -23.20 -3.16 7.81
CA LEU A 373 -23.73 -4.45 7.36
C LEU A 373 -23.10 -5.62 8.15
N GLY A 374 -21.79 -5.56 8.43
CA GLY A 374 -21.07 -6.58 9.20
C GLY A 374 -21.51 -6.70 10.66
N LYS A 375 -22.04 -5.64 11.26
CA LYS A 375 -22.64 -5.71 12.60
C LYS A 375 -23.95 -6.51 12.64
N HIS A 376 -24.64 -6.65 11.50
CA HIS A 376 -25.96 -7.28 11.42
C HIS A 376 -25.94 -8.61 10.65
N ILE A 377 -24.95 -8.83 9.81
CA ILE A 377 -24.85 -9.98 8.91
C ILE A 377 -23.49 -10.63 9.09
N ALA A 378 -23.45 -11.92 9.43
CA ALA A 378 -22.20 -12.66 9.60
C ALA A 378 -21.58 -13.11 8.26
N ASN A 379 -22.38 -13.24 7.20
CA ASN A 379 -21.89 -13.73 5.90
C ASN A 379 -21.35 -12.57 5.04
N TYR A 380 -20.02 -12.49 4.93
CA TYR A 380 -19.35 -11.42 4.18
C TYR A 380 -19.63 -11.44 2.67
N GLY A 381 -19.89 -12.58 2.05
CA GLY A 381 -20.31 -12.61 0.65
C GLY A 381 -21.68 -11.95 0.43
N ILE A 382 -22.61 -12.07 1.38
CA ILE A 382 -23.88 -11.35 1.32
C ILE A 382 -23.66 -9.84 1.55
N ILE A 383 -22.75 -9.46 2.43
CA ILE A 383 -22.38 -8.05 2.64
C ILE A 383 -21.88 -7.44 1.33
N ILE A 384 -20.99 -8.14 0.60
CA ILE A 384 -20.50 -7.69 -0.71
C ILE A 384 -21.65 -7.51 -1.69
N LEU A 385 -22.60 -8.45 -1.73
CA LEU A 385 -23.80 -8.35 -2.58
C LEU A 385 -24.62 -7.09 -2.26
N LEU A 386 -24.95 -6.87 -0.99
CA LEU A 386 -25.73 -5.72 -0.56
C LEU A 386 -25.01 -4.40 -0.82
N LEU A 387 -23.71 -4.32 -0.52
CA LEU A 387 -22.88 -3.16 -0.85
C LEU A 387 -22.92 -2.86 -2.35
N THR A 388 -22.79 -3.90 -3.20
CA THR A 388 -22.86 -3.75 -4.66
C THR A 388 -24.22 -3.22 -5.11
N ILE A 389 -25.30 -3.73 -4.55
CA ILE A 389 -26.67 -3.27 -4.86
C ILE A 389 -26.85 -1.81 -4.47
N ILE A 390 -26.42 -1.41 -3.26
CA ILE A 390 -26.52 -0.03 -2.78
C ILE A 390 -25.77 0.93 -3.72
N LEU A 391 -24.52 0.59 -4.07
CA LEU A 391 -23.71 1.37 -5.01
C LEU A 391 -24.41 1.50 -6.38
N LYS A 392 -24.95 0.40 -6.92
CA LYS A 392 -25.63 0.40 -8.22
C LYS A 392 -26.92 1.18 -8.22
N ILE A 393 -27.68 1.16 -7.12
CA ILE A 393 -28.90 1.97 -6.95
C ILE A 393 -28.54 3.45 -6.92
N LEU A 394 -27.50 3.84 -6.18
CA LEU A 394 -27.06 5.23 -6.07
C LEU A 394 -26.67 5.82 -7.43
N ILE A 395 -25.99 5.03 -8.27
CA ILE A 395 -25.55 5.45 -9.62
C ILE A 395 -26.68 5.25 -10.66
N SER A 396 -27.75 4.51 -10.34
CA SER A 396 -28.83 4.14 -11.27
C SER A 396 -29.49 5.31 -12.01
N PRO A 397 -29.78 6.47 -11.38
CA PRO A 397 -30.36 7.61 -12.09
C PRO A 397 -29.45 8.13 -13.21
N LEU A 398 -28.14 8.04 -13.01
CA LEU A 398 -27.14 8.46 -13.98
C LEU A 398 -26.99 7.43 -15.10
N THR A 399 -26.93 6.14 -14.77
CA THR A 399 -26.86 5.07 -15.77
C THR A 399 -28.10 5.08 -16.65
N TYR A 400 -29.28 5.37 -16.11
CA TYR A 400 -30.51 5.55 -16.88
C TYR A 400 -30.41 6.70 -17.90
N LYS A 401 -29.88 7.87 -17.49
CA LYS A 401 -29.67 9.01 -18.41
C LYS A 401 -28.70 8.65 -19.53
N SER A 402 -27.65 7.90 -19.22
CA SER A 402 -26.69 7.44 -20.22
C SER A 402 -27.30 6.42 -21.17
N TYR A 403 -28.06 5.46 -20.64
CA TYR A 403 -28.82 4.51 -21.43
C TYR A 403 -29.75 5.22 -22.42
N LEU A 404 -30.49 6.25 -21.98
CA LEU A 404 -31.32 7.07 -22.86
C LEU A 404 -30.49 7.76 -23.95
N SER A 405 -29.28 8.25 -23.64
CA SER A 405 -28.39 8.86 -24.64
C SER A 405 -27.98 7.85 -25.71
N THR A 406 -27.57 6.64 -25.30
CA THR A 406 -27.18 5.56 -26.22
C THR A 406 -28.37 5.07 -27.04
N ALA A 407 -29.57 4.98 -26.45
CA ALA A 407 -30.79 4.63 -27.17
C ALA A 407 -31.11 5.64 -28.28
N LYS A 408 -30.97 6.95 -28.00
CA LYS A 408 -31.12 8.00 -29.02
C LYS A 408 -30.08 7.88 -30.14
N MET A 409 -28.82 7.57 -29.81
CA MET A 409 -27.79 7.32 -30.83
C MET A 409 -28.14 6.14 -31.72
N ARG A 410 -28.67 5.05 -31.15
CA ARG A 410 -29.10 3.87 -31.92
C ARG A 410 -30.22 4.20 -32.90
N LEU A 411 -31.17 5.07 -32.52
CA LEU A 411 -32.23 5.54 -33.42
C LEU A 411 -31.69 6.40 -34.59
N LEU A 412 -30.56 7.08 -34.42
CA LEU A 412 -29.91 7.87 -35.48
C LEU A 412 -28.98 7.06 -36.37
N LYS A 413 -28.71 5.80 -36.01
CA LYS A 413 -27.85 4.89 -36.79
C LYS A 413 -28.15 4.88 -38.30
N PRO A 414 -29.40 4.73 -38.78
CA PRO A 414 -29.66 4.72 -40.23
C PRO A 414 -29.30 6.03 -40.93
N GLU A 415 -29.40 7.17 -40.24
CA GLU A 415 -28.98 8.47 -40.78
C GLU A 415 -27.45 8.63 -40.77
N VAL A 416 -26.79 8.09 -39.74
CA VAL A 416 -25.33 8.01 -39.64
C VAL A 416 -24.75 7.08 -40.71
N ASP A 417 -25.39 5.96 -41.01
CA ASP A 417 -24.94 5.01 -42.05
C ASP A 417 -25.06 5.62 -43.45
N LYS A 418 -26.14 6.35 -43.75
CA LYS A 418 -26.25 7.16 -44.98
C LYS A 418 -25.16 8.22 -45.09
N LEU A 419 -24.79 8.84 -43.96
CA LEU A 419 -23.67 9.79 -43.90
C LEU A 419 -22.33 9.09 -44.16
N ASN A 420 -22.15 7.87 -43.66
CA ASN A 420 -20.96 7.06 -43.88
C ASN A 420 -20.79 6.67 -45.35
N GLU A 421 -21.88 6.32 -46.04
CA GLU A 421 -21.91 6.04 -47.48
C GLU A 421 -21.63 7.29 -48.32
N LYS A 422 -22.14 8.47 -47.90
CA LYS A 422 -21.90 9.74 -48.59
C LYS A 422 -20.43 10.22 -48.52
N TYR A 423 -19.72 9.84 -47.46
CA TYR A 423 -18.31 10.20 -47.24
C TYR A 423 -17.46 8.94 -46.96
N PRO A 424 -17.13 8.14 -48.00
CA PRO A 424 -16.37 6.90 -47.84
C PRO A 424 -14.85 7.16 -47.71
N ASN A 425 -14.36 8.27 -48.26
CA ASN A 425 -12.92 8.56 -48.35
C ASN A 425 -12.34 9.13 -47.05
N GLN A 426 -11.11 8.72 -46.69
CA GLN A 426 -10.39 9.19 -45.51
C GLN A 426 -10.03 10.68 -45.58
N ALA A 427 -9.89 11.25 -46.78
CA ALA A 427 -9.70 12.68 -47.01
C ALA A 427 -10.91 13.53 -46.57
N ASP A 428 -12.12 12.96 -46.57
CA ASP A 428 -13.34 13.61 -46.09
C ASP A 428 -13.68 13.24 -44.64
N ALA A 429 -12.79 12.55 -43.91
CA ALA A 429 -13.02 12.12 -42.53
C ALA A 429 -13.36 13.30 -41.61
N MET A 430 -12.73 14.47 -41.81
CA MET A 430 -13.04 15.68 -41.03
C MET A 430 -14.45 16.21 -41.33
N LYS A 431 -14.85 16.26 -42.61
CA LYS A 431 -16.21 16.68 -43.03
C LYS A 431 -17.26 15.70 -42.52
N LYS A 432 -16.96 14.40 -42.59
CA LYS A 432 -17.78 13.32 -42.05
C LYS A 432 -17.98 13.46 -40.55
N GLN A 433 -16.92 13.70 -39.79
CA GLN A 433 -17.00 13.93 -38.35
C GLN A 433 -17.83 15.19 -38.03
N GLN A 434 -17.66 16.27 -38.80
CA GLN A 434 -18.42 17.50 -38.61
C GLN A 434 -19.91 17.33 -38.93
N ALA A 435 -20.26 16.63 -40.01
CA ALA A 435 -21.64 16.35 -40.38
C ALA A 435 -22.31 15.37 -39.41
N MET A 436 -21.57 14.38 -38.89
CA MET A 436 -22.04 13.48 -37.84
C MET A 436 -22.30 14.23 -36.52
N MET A 437 -21.43 15.16 -36.14
CA MET A 437 -21.66 16.05 -34.99
C MET A 437 -22.85 16.99 -35.20
N ALA A 438 -23.03 17.53 -36.41
CA ALA A 438 -24.18 18.38 -36.72
C ALA A 438 -25.51 17.61 -36.63
N LEU A 439 -25.52 16.34 -37.07
CA LEU A 439 -26.66 15.43 -36.95
C LEU A 439 -26.99 15.10 -35.50
N TYR A 440 -25.99 14.73 -34.68
CA TYR A 440 -26.20 14.50 -33.26
C TYR A 440 -26.69 15.77 -32.55
N LYS A 441 -26.14 16.92 -32.91
CA LYS A 441 -26.57 18.22 -32.37
C LYS A 441 -28.03 18.50 -32.75
N SER A 442 -28.42 18.42 -34.01
CA SER A 442 -29.80 18.68 -34.45
C SER A 442 -30.81 17.75 -33.77
N ALA A 443 -30.45 16.49 -33.58
CA ALA A 443 -31.28 15.51 -32.87
C ALA A 443 -31.27 15.64 -31.34
N GLY A 444 -30.51 16.59 -30.77
CA GLY A 444 -30.42 16.81 -29.32
C GLY A 444 -29.74 15.66 -28.57
N VAL A 445 -28.79 14.99 -29.22
CA VAL A 445 -28.04 13.85 -28.70
C VAL A 445 -26.62 14.28 -28.35
N ASN A 446 -26.17 13.97 -27.14
CA ASN A 446 -24.78 14.19 -26.74
C ASN A 446 -24.00 12.87 -26.91
N PRO A 447 -23.03 12.78 -27.84
CA PRO A 447 -22.23 11.56 -28.02
C PRO A 447 -21.41 11.20 -26.76
N MET A 448 -21.10 12.18 -25.90
CA MET A 448 -20.42 11.94 -24.62
C MET A 448 -21.36 11.42 -23.53
N GLY A 449 -22.68 11.47 -23.72
CA GLY A 449 -23.65 10.95 -22.76
C GLY A 449 -23.49 9.46 -22.48
N GLY A 450 -22.93 8.69 -23.43
CA GLY A 450 -22.67 7.25 -23.28
C GLY A 450 -21.48 6.91 -22.38
N CYS A 451 -20.48 7.80 -22.24
CA CYS A 451 -19.27 7.53 -21.44
C CYS A 451 -19.35 8.12 -20.02
N ILE A 452 -20.35 8.95 -19.71
CA ILE A 452 -20.53 9.54 -18.37
C ILE A 452 -20.60 8.49 -17.25
N PRO A 453 -21.34 7.36 -17.39
CA PRO A 453 -21.34 6.33 -16.36
C PRO A 453 -19.97 5.73 -16.14
N LEU A 454 -19.18 5.52 -17.20
CA LEU A 454 -17.83 4.98 -17.08
C LEU A 454 -16.94 5.91 -16.27
N LEU A 455 -17.00 7.22 -16.52
CA LEU A 455 -16.22 8.22 -15.79
C LEU A 455 -16.56 8.27 -14.29
N ILE A 456 -17.84 8.16 -13.93
CA ILE A 456 -18.28 8.17 -12.52
C ILE A 456 -18.07 6.81 -11.85
N GLN A 457 -18.18 5.71 -12.60
CA GLN A 457 -17.92 4.36 -12.11
C GLN A 457 -16.43 4.13 -11.86
N PHE A 458 -15.53 4.77 -12.61
CA PHE A 458 -14.09 4.53 -12.53
C PHE A 458 -13.50 4.83 -11.14
N PRO A 459 -13.78 5.96 -10.47
CA PRO A 459 -13.37 6.18 -9.08
C PRO A 459 -13.90 5.13 -8.10
N ILE A 460 -15.15 4.69 -8.27
CA ILE A 460 -15.79 3.68 -7.40
C ILE A 460 -15.15 2.31 -7.63
N LEU A 461 -14.82 1.98 -8.87
CA LEU A 461 -14.10 0.78 -9.26
C LEU A 461 -12.72 0.75 -8.60
N ILE A 462 -11.95 1.84 -8.68
CA ILE A 462 -10.64 1.94 -8.02
C ILE A 462 -10.81 1.86 -6.50
N ALA A 463 -11.88 2.45 -5.94
CA ALA A 463 -12.15 2.39 -4.51
C ALA A 463 -12.30 0.94 -4.04
N MET A 464 -13.08 0.13 -4.76
CA MET A 464 -13.21 -1.30 -4.49
C MET A 464 -11.90 -2.06 -4.67
N PHE A 465 -11.16 -1.77 -5.74
CA PHE A 465 -9.85 -2.39 -6.01
C PHE A 465 -8.84 -2.14 -4.89
N ARG A 466 -8.94 -0.99 -4.20
CA ARG A 466 -8.11 -0.65 -3.04
C ARG A 466 -8.66 -1.18 -1.71
N PHE A 467 -9.97 -1.24 -1.58
CA PHE A 467 -10.65 -1.68 -0.35
C PHE A 467 -10.52 -3.20 -0.16
N PHE A 468 -11.00 -4.00 -1.10
CA PHE A 468 -11.11 -5.46 -0.94
C PHE A 468 -9.80 -6.16 -0.53
N PRO A 469 -8.65 -5.90 -1.17
CA PRO A 469 -7.39 -6.56 -0.79
C PRO A 469 -6.81 -6.08 0.55
N ALA A 470 -7.25 -4.92 1.06
CA ALA A 470 -6.76 -4.32 2.30
C ALA A 470 -7.72 -4.52 3.49
N SER A 471 -8.93 -5.02 3.24
CA SER A 471 -9.94 -5.27 4.27
C SER A 471 -9.64 -6.56 5.02
N ILE A 472 -9.16 -6.42 6.25
CA ILE A 472 -8.91 -7.56 7.15
C ILE A 472 -10.20 -8.30 7.52
N GLU A 473 -11.35 -7.64 7.45
CA GLU A 473 -12.65 -8.25 7.74
C GLU A 473 -13.04 -9.35 6.76
N LEU A 474 -12.41 -9.40 5.58
CA LEU A 474 -12.66 -10.45 4.58
C LEU A 474 -11.71 -11.64 4.72
N ARG A 475 -10.73 -11.52 5.62
CA ARG A 475 -9.63 -12.46 5.74
C ARG A 475 -10.10 -13.73 6.44
N GLY A 476 -9.98 -14.87 5.74
CA GLY A 476 -10.42 -16.17 6.23
C GLY A 476 -11.93 -16.37 6.20
N GLU A 477 -12.68 -15.47 5.56
CA GLU A 477 -14.13 -15.57 5.43
C GLU A 477 -14.51 -16.39 4.20
N HIS A 478 -15.25 -17.48 4.45
CA HIS A 478 -15.68 -18.42 3.40
C HIS A 478 -16.99 -17.98 2.73
N PHE A 479 -17.06 -18.08 1.40
CA PHE A 479 -18.30 -17.90 0.64
C PHE A 479 -18.36 -18.76 -0.62
N LEU A 480 -19.45 -19.53 -0.76
CA LEU A 480 -19.69 -20.49 -1.84
C LEU A 480 -18.58 -21.55 -1.96
N TRP A 481 -17.63 -21.36 -2.88
CA TRP A 481 -16.47 -22.24 -3.10
C TRP A 481 -15.14 -21.56 -2.76
N ALA A 482 -15.17 -20.28 -2.36
CA ALA A 482 -13.98 -19.55 -1.93
C ALA A 482 -13.83 -19.71 -0.43
N ASP A 483 -12.71 -20.30 0.00
CA ASP A 483 -12.38 -20.46 1.42
C ASP A 483 -12.00 -19.13 2.09
N ASP A 484 -11.54 -18.15 1.31
CA ASP A 484 -11.10 -16.84 1.79
C ASP A 484 -11.39 -15.75 0.75
N LEU A 485 -12.25 -14.80 1.12
CA LEU A 485 -12.62 -13.65 0.29
C LEU A 485 -11.48 -12.64 0.09
N SER A 486 -10.50 -12.60 0.99
CA SER A 486 -9.34 -11.70 0.90
C SER A 486 -8.24 -12.22 -0.03
N SER A 487 -8.18 -13.54 -0.21
CA SER A 487 -7.23 -14.24 -1.08
C SER A 487 -7.89 -14.71 -2.39
N TYR A 488 -7.11 -15.33 -3.27
CA TYR A 488 -7.64 -15.91 -4.51
C TYR A 488 -8.41 -17.21 -4.23
N ASP A 489 -9.48 -17.45 -4.98
CA ASP A 489 -10.17 -18.74 -4.99
C ASP A 489 -9.48 -19.69 -5.98
N SER A 490 -9.43 -20.99 -5.64
CA SER A 490 -8.79 -21.99 -6.49
C SER A 490 -9.64 -23.25 -6.52
N ILE A 491 -10.24 -23.53 -7.67
CA ILE A 491 -11.00 -24.77 -7.91
C ILE A 491 -10.14 -25.84 -8.59
N LEU A 492 -9.16 -25.42 -9.38
CA LEU A 492 -8.22 -26.29 -10.06
C LEU A 492 -6.81 -25.77 -9.85
N GLN A 493 -5.91 -26.65 -9.42
CA GLN A 493 -4.47 -26.40 -9.43
C GLN A 493 -3.87 -27.04 -10.68
N LEU A 494 -3.11 -26.25 -11.43
CA LEU A 494 -2.39 -26.69 -12.61
C LEU A 494 -1.04 -27.25 -12.19
N PRO A 495 -0.57 -28.37 -12.79
CA PRO A 495 0.74 -28.95 -12.47
C PRO A 495 1.92 -28.12 -13.02
N PHE A 496 1.65 -27.02 -13.72
CA PHE A 496 2.62 -26.10 -14.27
C PHE A 496 2.18 -24.65 -14.02
N ASN A 497 3.15 -23.73 -13.96
CA ASN A 497 2.89 -22.31 -13.80
C ASN A 497 2.86 -21.62 -15.18
N ILE A 498 1.73 -20.98 -15.52
CA ILE A 498 1.60 -20.21 -16.76
C ILE A 498 2.02 -18.76 -16.47
N PRO A 499 2.99 -18.18 -17.23
CA PRO A 499 3.37 -16.77 -17.08
C PRO A 499 2.15 -15.84 -17.15
N PHE A 500 2.09 -14.86 -16.24
CA PHE A 500 0.97 -13.90 -16.07
C PHE A 500 -0.39 -14.46 -15.63
N TYR A 501 -0.58 -15.78 -15.59
CA TYR A 501 -1.83 -16.41 -15.12
C TYR A 501 -1.68 -17.02 -13.73
N GLY A 502 -0.55 -17.70 -13.48
CA GLY A 502 -0.32 -18.46 -12.26
C GLY A 502 -0.50 -19.97 -12.45
N SER A 503 -0.49 -20.69 -11.32
CA SER A 503 -0.58 -22.15 -11.24
C SER A 503 -1.97 -22.67 -10.83
N HIS A 504 -3.01 -21.83 -10.86
CA HIS A 504 -4.36 -22.22 -10.47
C HIS A 504 -5.42 -21.53 -11.32
N VAL A 505 -6.67 -21.97 -11.18
CA VAL A 505 -7.86 -21.38 -11.81
C VAL A 505 -8.82 -20.87 -10.75
N SER A 506 -9.00 -19.56 -10.71
CA SER A 506 -10.05 -18.87 -9.93
C SER A 506 -11.38 -18.90 -10.70
N LEU A 507 -12.40 -19.47 -10.07
CA LEU A 507 -13.74 -19.53 -10.66
C LEU A 507 -14.43 -18.18 -10.58
N PHE A 508 -14.25 -17.39 -9.52
CA PHE A 508 -14.79 -16.03 -9.49
C PHE A 508 -14.17 -15.15 -10.58
N ALA A 509 -12.85 -15.25 -10.84
CA ALA A 509 -12.21 -14.53 -11.93
C ALA A 509 -12.75 -14.98 -13.30
N LEU A 510 -12.97 -16.29 -13.49
CA LEU A 510 -13.56 -16.84 -14.73
C LEU A 510 -14.99 -16.34 -14.95
N LEU A 511 -15.85 -16.46 -13.93
CA LEU A 511 -17.23 -15.98 -14.01
C LEU A 511 -17.28 -14.47 -14.22
N MET A 512 -16.39 -13.72 -13.55
CA MET A 512 -16.23 -12.29 -13.76
C MET A 512 -15.87 -12.00 -15.23
N ALA A 513 -14.89 -12.67 -15.81
CA ALA A 513 -14.52 -12.51 -17.21
C ALA A 513 -15.68 -12.82 -18.18
N VAL A 514 -16.43 -13.89 -17.93
CA VAL A 514 -17.65 -14.21 -18.69
C VAL A 514 -18.69 -13.10 -18.54
N SER A 515 -18.90 -12.58 -17.34
CA SER A 515 -19.85 -11.48 -17.10
C SER A 515 -19.42 -10.18 -17.81
N VAL A 516 -18.12 -9.87 -17.85
CA VAL A 516 -17.57 -8.74 -18.61
C VAL A 516 -17.80 -8.97 -20.10
N TYR A 517 -17.54 -10.18 -20.62
CA TYR A 517 -17.82 -10.52 -22.02
C TYR A 517 -19.29 -10.28 -22.39
N VAL A 518 -20.22 -10.81 -21.59
CA VAL A 518 -21.67 -10.67 -21.82
C VAL A 518 -22.10 -9.20 -21.72
N SER A 519 -21.66 -8.50 -20.68
CA SER A 519 -21.94 -7.07 -20.49
C SER A 519 -21.40 -6.24 -21.66
N SER A 520 -20.15 -6.47 -22.07
CA SER A 520 -19.52 -5.81 -23.22
C SER A 520 -20.26 -6.11 -24.53
N ARG A 521 -20.75 -7.33 -24.73
CA ARG A 521 -21.56 -7.70 -25.89
C ARG A 521 -22.87 -6.91 -25.94
N ILE A 522 -23.55 -6.80 -24.81
CA ILE A 522 -24.82 -6.08 -24.69
C ILE A 522 -24.61 -4.57 -24.94
N ASN A 523 -23.59 -3.98 -24.30
CA ASN A 523 -23.24 -2.57 -24.47
C ASN A 523 -22.78 -2.26 -25.90
N TYR A 524 -21.97 -3.15 -26.50
CA TYR A 524 -21.54 -3.01 -27.89
C TYR A 524 -22.72 -3.09 -28.85
N ALA A 525 -23.65 -4.04 -28.66
CA ALA A 525 -24.86 -4.14 -29.48
C ALA A 525 -25.73 -2.88 -29.41
N GLN A 526 -25.68 -2.12 -28.31
CA GLN A 526 -26.39 -0.84 -28.16
C GLN A 526 -25.66 0.33 -28.82
N THR A 527 -24.33 0.27 -28.89
CA THR A 527 -23.47 1.35 -29.37
C THR A 527 -23.05 1.15 -30.84
N ALA A 528 -23.36 -0.01 -31.43
CA ALA A 528 -22.98 -0.38 -32.79
C ALA A 528 -23.65 0.52 -33.84
N GLY A 529 -23.04 1.68 -34.10
CA GLY A 529 -23.44 2.64 -35.13
C GLY A 529 -22.53 3.88 -35.12
N SER A 530 -21.27 3.75 -35.54
CA SER A 530 -20.48 4.80 -36.23
C SER A 530 -19.01 4.39 -36.40
N ALA A 531 -18.57 4.31 -37.66
CA ALA A 531 -17.19 4.24 -38.16
C ALA A 531 -16.43 2.87 -38.20
N PRO A 532 -15.71 2.56 -39.31
CA PRO A 532 -14.82 1.40 -39.46
C PRO A 532 -13.67 1.30 -38.44
N GLN A 533 -13.33 2.41 -37.78
CA GLN A 533 -12.31 2.49 -36.73
C GLN A 533 -12.67 1.68 -35.47
N MET A 534 -13.90 1.16 -35.38
CA MET A 534 -14.44 0.39 -34.26
C MET A 534 -14.24 -1.14 -34.38
N ALA A 535 -13.75 -1.67 -35.51
CA ALA A 535 -13.52 -3.12 -35.64
C ALA A 535 -12.43 -3.62 -34.67
N GLY A 536 -11.32 -2.88 -34.56
CA GLY A 536 -10.27 -3.14 -33.57
C GLY A 536 -10.76 -2.94 -32.13
N MET A 537 -11.61 -1.93 -31.89
CA MET A 537 -12.20 -1.70 -30.55
C MET A 537 -13.16 -2.81 -30.13
N LYS A 538 -13.90 -3.41 -31.08
CA LYS A 538 -14.73 -4.59 -30.83
C LYS A 538 -13.87 -5.76 -30.38
N PHE A 539 -12.79 -6.06 -31.09
CA PHE A 539 -11.90 -7.16 -30.70
C PHE A 539 -11.30 -6.92 -29.31
N MET A 540 -10.81 -5.70 -29.07
CA MET A 540 -10.18 -5.35 -27.81
C MET A 540 -11.16 -5.41 -26.62
N MET A 541 -12.35 -4.81 -26.75
CA MET A 541 -13.32 -4.74 -25.65
C MET A 541 -14.06 -6.07 -25.42
N LEU A 542 -14.39 -6.78 -26.50
CA LEU A 542 -15.21 -7.99 -26.40
C LEU A 542 -14.36 -9.22 -26.06
N TYR A 543 -13.15 -9.36 -26.59
CA TYR A 543 -12.36 -10.59 -26.43
C TYR A 543 -11.10 -10.36 -25.60
N LEU A 544 -10.28 -9.37 -25.96
CA LEU A 544 -8.98 -9.16 -25.32
C LEU A 544 -9.14 -8.75 -23.84
N MET A 545 -10.03 -7.78 -23.55
CA MET A 545 -10.23 -7.26 -22.19
C MET A 545 -10.68 -8.33 -21.19
N PRO A 546 -11.73 -9.15 -21.45
CA PRO A 546 -12.10 -10.24 -20.55
C PRO A 546 -10.96 -11.23 -20.29
N ILE A 547 -10.19 -11.59 -21.32
CA ILE A 547 -9.06 -12.51 -21.19
C ILE A 547 -7.95 -11.88 -20.35
N MET A 548 -7.58 -10.63 -20.64
CA MET A 548 -6.57 -9.90 -19.85
C MET A 548 -6.98 -9.74 -18.38
N LEU A 549 -8.26 -9.42 -18.14
CA LEU A 549 -8.80 -9.34 -16.78
C LEU A 549 -8.79 -10.70 -16.10
N LEU A 550 -9.09 -11.79 -16.80
CA LEU A 550 -8.97 -13.14 -16.26
C LEU A 550 -7.53 -13.44 -15.84
N LEU A 551 -6.55 -13.14 -16.72
CA LEU A 551 -5.12 -13.35 -16.42
C LEU A 551 -4.69 -12.60 -15.16
N TRP A 552 -5.08 -11.34 -15.05
CA TRP A 552 -4.71 -10.50 -13.91
C TRP A 552 -5.45 -10.90 -12.63
N PHE A 553 -6.78 -11.03 -12.68
CA PHE A 553 -7.61 -11.25 -11.49
C PHE A 553 -7.50 -12.66 -10.91
N ASN A 554 -6.92 -13.61 -11.65
CA ASN A 554 -6.72 -14.97 -11.16
C ASN A 554 -5.93 -15.01 -9.85
N ASN A 555 -4.91 -14.15 -9.69
CA ASN A 555 -4.08 -14.09 -8.47
C ASN A 555 -4.52 -12.99 -7.48
N TYR A 556 -5.68 -12.36 -7.68
CA TYR A 556 -6.20 -11.29 -6.83
C TYR A 556 -7.28 -11.80 -5.87
N SER A 557 -7.67 -10.95 -4.91
CA SER A 557 -8.78 -11.20 -3.99
C SER A 557 -10.03 -11.69 -4.72
N SER A 558 -10.57 -12.82 -4.26
CA SER A 558 -11.79 -13.43 -4.76
C SER A 558 -13.02 -12.57 -4.45
N GLY A 559 -13.03 -11.87 -3.32
CA GLY A 559 -14.06 -10.89 -2.96
C GLY A 559 -14.14 -9.72 -3.94
N LEU A 560 -12.99 -9.27 -4.45
CA LEU A 560 -12.95 -8.26 -5.52
C LEU A 560 -13.53 -8.81 -6.83
N SER A 561 -13.11 -10.01 -7.25
CA SER A 561 -13.64 -10.68 -8.45
C SER A 561 -15.15 -10.91 -8.36
N TYR A 562 -15.64 -11.34 -7.19
CA TYR A 562 -17.05 -11.52 -6.90
C TYR A 562 -17.84 -10.20 -6.95
N TYR A 563 -17.31 -9.11 -6.38
CA TYR A 563 -17.90 -7.77 -6.53
C TYR A 563 -18.06 -7.39 -8.01
N TYR A 564 -17.05 -7.60 -8.85
CA TYR A 564 -17.14 -7.31 -10.28
C TYR A 564 -18.18 -8.16 -11.00
N LEU A 565 -18.24 -9.46 -10.67
CA LEU A 565 -19.26 -10.37 -11.19
C LEU A 565 -20.67 -9.85 -10.87
N LEU A 566 -20.94 -9.54 -9.61
CA LEU A 566 -22.23 -8.99 -9.16
C LEU A 566 -22.53 -7.65 -9.82
N SER A 567 -21.55 -6.76 -9.88
CA SER A 567 -21.64 -5.45 -10.51
C SER A 567 -22.05 -5.56 -11.98
N ASN A 568 -21.48 -6.52 -12.72
CA ASN A 568 -21.82 -6.79 -14.11
C ASN A 568 -23.21 -7.42 -14.25
N ILE A 569 -23.57 -8.40 -13.42
CA ILE A 569 -24.90 -9.03 -13.44
C ILE A 569 -25.98 -7.98 -13.18
N ILE A 570 -25.81 -7.12 -12.17
CA ILE A 570 -26.74 -6.04 -11.86
C ILE A 570 -26.81 -5.04 -13.02
N THR A 571 -25.68 -4.68 -13.64
CA THR A 571 -25.68 -3.79 -14.82
C THR A 571 -26.39 -4.41 -16.03
N ILE A 572 -26.25 -5.72 -16.24
CA ILE A 572 -27.01 -6.44 -17.27
C ILE A 572 -28.51 -6.36 -16.96
N GLY A 573 -28.90 -6.65 -15.71
CA GLY A 573 -30.29 -6.54 -15.24
C GLY A 573 -30.86 -5.13 -15.40
N GLN A 574 -30.12 -4.10 -14.99
CA GLN A 574 -30.48 -2.68 -15.18
C GLN A 574 -30.67 -2.36 -16.66
N THR A 575 -29.78 -2.84 -17.54
CA THR A 575 -29.89 -2.62 -18.98
C THR A 575 -31.17 -3.22 -19.56
N TYR A 576 -31.55 -4.43 -19.16
CA TYR A 576 -32.81 -5.05 -19.57
C TYR A 576 -34.03 -4.34 -18.98
N GLY A 577 -33.98 -3.93 -17.71
CA GLY A 577 -35.03 -3.12 -17.09
C GLY A 577 -35.24 -1.78 -17.80
N PHE A 578 -34.16 -1.08 -18.15
CA PHE A 578 -34.24 0.16 -18.91
C PHE A 578 -34.78 -0.05 -20.32
N ARG A 579 -34.43 -1.15 -21.00
CA ARG A 579 -35.03 -1.53 -22.29
C ARG A 579 -36.55 -1.70 -22.19
N TYR A 580 -37.02 -2.31 -21.11
CA TYR A 580 -38.44 -2.52 -20.89
C TYR A 580 -39.20 -1.21 -20.61
N ILE A 581 -38.60 -0.29 -19.86
CA ILE A 581 -39.23 1.00 -19.49
C ILE A 581 -39.22 2.00 -20.66
N VAL A 582 -38.19 1.99 -21.50
CA VAL A 582 -38.00 2.99 -22.56
C VAL A 582 -38.72 2.56 -23.83
N ASN A 583 -39.86 3.19 -24.11
CA ASN A 583 -40.57 3.03 -25.39
C ASN A 583 -39.85 3.81 -26.50
N GLU A 584 -39.28 3.10 -27.47
CA GLU A 584 -38.45 3.66 -28.54
C GLU A 584 -39.24 4.50 -29.53
N ASP A 585 -40.51 4.19 -29.79
CA ASP A 585 -41.34 4.96 -30.72
C ASP A 585 -41.65 6.35 -30.16
N LYS A 586 -42.03 6.40 -28.88
CA LYS A 586 -42.22 7.68 -28.16
C LYS A 586 -40.92 8.48 -28.08
N LEU A 587 -39.78 7.80 -27.94
CA LEU A 587 -38.47 8.44 -27.93
C LEU A 587 -38.12 9.01 -29.32
N HIS A 588 -38.37 8.27 -30.40
CA HIS A 588 -38.10 8.70 -31.77
C HIS A 588 -38.98 9.90 -32.17
N GLN A 589 -40.26 9.91 -31.78
CA GLN A 589 -41.17 11.04 -32.00
C GLN A 589 -40.67 12.30 -31.27
N ARG A 590 -40.31 12.19 -29.99
CA ARG A 590 -39.72 13.31 -29.23
C ARG A 590 -38.42 13.83 -29.84
N MET A 591 -37.60 12.96 -30.45
CA MET A 591 -36.40 13.37 -31.17
C MET A 591 -36.73 14.17 -32.44
N LYS A 592 -37.71 13.72 -33.24
CA LYS A 592 -38.16 14.45 -34.44
C LYS A 592 -38.77 15.80 -34.09
N GLU A 593 -39.51 15.90 -32.99
CA GLU A 593 -40.06 17.16 -32.49
C GLU A 593 -38.96 18.12 -32.00
N ASN A 594 -37.97 17.61 -31.27
CA ASN A 594 -36.86 18.42 -30.79
C ASN A 594 -35.94 18.88 -31.93
N ALA A 595 -35.78 18.09 -32.99
CA ALA A 595 -35.05 18.50 -34.19
C ALA A 595 -35.73 19.66 -34.94
N LYS A 596 -37.05 19.85 -34.77
CA LYS A 596 -37.81 20.97 -35.34
C LYS A 596 -37.71 22.26 -34.51
N LYS A 597 -37.27 22.18 -33.24
CA LYS A 597 -37.16 23.35 -32.36
C LYS A 597 -35.81 24.07 -32.58
N PRO A 598 -35.78 25.42 -32.64
CA PRO A 598 -34.52 26.15 -32.75
C PRO A 598 -33.68 25.93 -31.49
N GLN A 599 -32.48 25.37 -31.66
CA GLN A 599 -31.61 25.10 -30.53
C GLN A 599 -30.96 26.39 -30.01
N LYS A 600 -31.14 26.69 -28.72
CA LYS A 600 -30.39 27.75 -28.05
C LYS A 600 -28.91 27.37 -27.98
N LYS A 601 -28.05 28.10 -28.69
CA LYS A 601 -26.59 27.90 -28.63
C LYS A 601 -26.11 28.19 -27.21
N SER A 602 -25.34 27.27 -26.62
CA SER A 602 -24.65 27.53 -25.34
C SER A 602 -23.58 28.60 -25.52
N LYS A 603 -23.38 29.48 -24.53
CA LYS A 603 -22.36 30.55 -24.55
C LYS A 603 -20.95 30.04 -24.88
N TRP A 604 -20.63 28.82 -24.45
CA TRP A 604 -19.34 28.17 -24.75
C TRP A 604 -19.21 27.79 -26.23
N GLN A 605 -20.30 27.33 -26.86
CA GLN A 605 -20.31 26.99 -28.29
C GLN A 605 -20.16 28.22 -29.18
N GLN A 606 -20.74 29.36 -28.78
CA GLN A 606 -20.55 30.63 -29.48
C GLN A 606 -19.09 31.07 -29.45
N ARG A 607 -18.44 30.99 -28.27
CA ARG A 607 -17.01 31.28 -28.11
C ARG A 607 -16.10 30.36 -28.92
N TYR A 608 -16.43 29.08 -29.01
CA TYR A 608 -15.68 28.14 -29.83
C TYR A 608 -15.83 28.43 -31.33
N GLU A 609 -17.06 28.68 -31.80
CA GLU A 609 -17.32 29.08 -33.20
C GLU A 609 -16.61 30.39 -33.57
N GLU A 610 -16.55 31.37 -32.65
CA GLU A 610 -15.79 32.61 -32.82
C GLU A 610 -14.29 32.33 -32.91
N MET A 611 -13.71 31.53 -32.01
CA MET A 611 -12.29 31.16 -32.08
C MET A 611 -11.93 30.44 -33.38
N VAL A 612 -12.76 29.51 -33.85
CA VAL A 612 -12.54 28.79 -35.12
C VAL A 612 -12.63 29.74 -36.32
N LYS A 613 -13.61 30.64 -36.35
CA LYS A 613 -13.70 31.68 -37.38
C LYS A 613 -12.49 32.59 -37.38
N LEU A 614 -12.02 33.01 -36.20
CA LEU A 614 -10.85 33.86 -36.04
C LEU A 614 -9.59 33.14 -36.55
N GLN A 615 -9.46 31.85 -36.26
CA GLN A 615 -8.35 31.03 -36.72
C GLN A 615 -8.38 30.79 -38.25
N GLN A 616 -9.56 30.60 -38.83
CA GLN A 616 -9.73 30.51 -40.29
C GLN A 616 -9.45 31.84 -40.99
N GLN A 617 -9.90 32.97 -40.41
CA GLN A 617 -9.59 34.30 -40.93
C GLN A 617 -8.08 34.59 -40.88
N GLN A 618 -7.40 34.22 -39.79
CA GLN A 618 -5.94 34.32 -39.69
C GLN A 618 -5.20 33.43 -40.69
N ALA A 619 -5.70 32.21 -40.96
CA ALA A 619 -5.14 31.31 -41.95
C ALA A 619 -5.33 31.84 -43.38
N ALA A 620 -6.52 32.37 -43.70
CA ALA A 620 -6.81 32.99 -45.00
C ALA A 620 -6.02 34.29 -45.21
N ALA A 621 -5.83 35.10 -44.17
CA ALA A 621 -4.99 36.29 -44.22
C ALA A 621 -3.50 35.95 -44.43
N LYS A 622 -3.01 34.85 -43.84
CA LYS A 622 -1.66 34.32 -44.10
C LYS A 622 -1.51 33.74 -45.51
N ALA A 623 -2.55 33.14 -46.07
CA ALA A 623 -2.54 32.61 -47.44
C ALA A 623 -2.59 33.72 -48.51
N LYS A 624 -3.21 34.88 -48.21
CA LYS A 624 -3.19 36.07 -49.08
C LYS A 624 -1.89 36.90 -49.00
N ARG A 625 -1.01 36.61 -48.04
CA ARG A 625 0.29 37.28 -47.83
C ARG A 625 1.48 36.47 -48.37
N LYS A 626 1.23 35.29 -48.94
CA LYS A 626 2.14 34.55 -49.82
C LYS A 626 1.64 34.71 -51.24
#